data_AF-A0A2V8W306-F1
#
_entry.id   AF-A0A2V8W306-F1
#
_cell.length_a   1.000
_cell.length_b   1.000
_cell.length_c   1.000
_cell.angle_alpha   90.00
_cell.angle_beta   90.00
_cell.angle_gamma   90.00
#
_symmetry.space_group_name_H-M   'P 1'
#
loop_
_entity.id
_entity.type
_entity.pdbx_description
1 polymer ?
#
loop_
_entity_poly.entity_id
_entity_poly.type
_entity_poly.pdbx_seq_one_letter_code
_entity_poly.pdbx_strand_id
1 'polypeptide(L)'
;MTSLPVLIAALAASIAPCSQPLGGRPHYFIPGALRDVTFHDQLTLDAYAPAGEPRPAAIIIHGSQGTKSTHVTQLFEVLDRAGFAWFSVEYRSSEDVAEAIRYVRCPGRFNITPETVLIGEDTGAGIALSLAAHGGFRGVVTFGAKLGDTGRSQGKENAMKDGTTAAVLMFHGTSDEESPSAATEAFCKQLPHCTFYPVAGAIHNFENWHPDQWDWKEDLTAWLRRDRRGLWRDIAYNRPGGRELLMDAYIPENIGPLPVVIIIHGGGWEAGNKVTYVSPLFEPLAEAGFAWFSIDYRLTPYVHIPEQLEDVRAAIRYVRAHADRFHI
;
A
#
# COMPACT_ATOMS: atom_id res chain seq x y z
N MET A 1 -10.85 -56.20 23.95
CA MET A 1 -10.37 -54.96 23.31
C MET A 1 -11.51 -54.43 22.46
N THR A 2 -12.27 -53.49 22.99
CA THR A 2 -13.44 -52.88 22.33
C THR A 2 -12.98 -51.71 21.48
N SER A 3 -13.11 -51.84 20.16
CA SER A 3 -12.82 -50.79 19.19
C SER A 3 -13.92 -49.72 19.25
N LEU A 4 -13.59 -48.49 19.64
CA LEU A 4 -14.50 -47.34 19.51
C LEU A 4 -14.58 -46.91 18.04
N PRO A 5 -15.78 -46.57 17.51
CA PRO A 5 -15.88 -45.93 16.20
C PRO A 5 -15.51 -44.45 16.31
N VAL A 6 -14.58 -44.00 15.47
CA VAL A 6 -14.25 -42.58 15.29
C VAL A 6 -15.30 -41.98 14.36
N LEU A 7 -16.11 -41.06 14.90
CA LEU A 7 -17.04 -40.25 14.12
C LEU A 7 -16.27 -39.06 13.53
N ILE A 8 -16.05 -39.04 12.22
CA ILE A 8 -15.52 -37.88 11.51
C ILE A 8 -16.71 -37.00 11.11
N ALA A 9 -16.96 -35.94 11.87
CA ALA A 9 -17.89 -34.88 11.48
C ALA A 9 -17.13 -33.87 10.60
N ALA A 10 -17.32 -33.93 9.28
CA ALA A 10 -16.93 -32.84 8.40
C ALA A 10 -17.96 -31.71 8.55
N LEU A 11 -17.61 -30.65 9.29
CA LEU A 11 -18.35 -29.39 9.23
C LEU A 11 -18.13 -28.78 7.84
N ALA A 12 -19.08 -28.97 6.93
CA ALA A 12 -19.23 -28.07 5.81
C ALA A 12 -19.57 -26.68 6.38
N ALA A 13 -18.61 -25.75 6.33
CA ALA A 13 -18.87 -24.36 6.66
C ALA A 13 -20.02 -23.87 5.79
N SER A 14 -21.18 -23.64 6.39
CA SER A 14 -22.33 -22.99 5.77
C SER A 14 -21.87 -21.59 5.33
N ILE A 15 -21.56 -21.42 4.04
CA ILE A 15 -21.34 -20.10 3.45
C ILE A 15 -22.69 -19.40 3.50
N ALA A 16 -22.84 -18.45 4.42
CA ALA A 16 -24.05 -17.63 4.48
C ALA A 16 -24.27 -16.97 3.11
N PRO A 17 -25.48 -17.02 2.54
CA PRO A 17 -25.75 -16.39 1.26
C PRO A 17 -25.50 -14.88 1.34
N CYS A 18 -24.98 -14.31 0.25
CA CYS A 18 -24.77 -12.87 0.17
C CYS A 18 -26.09 -12.11 0.35
N SER A 19 -26.05 -10.97 1.05
CA SER A 19 -27.18 -10.04 1.04
C SER A 19 -27.47 -9.59 -0.40
N GLN A 20 -28.76 -9.45 -0.76
CA GLN A 20 -29.11 -8.83 -2.03
C GLN A 20 -28.72 -7.33 -1.99
N PRO A 21 -28.17 -6.76 -3.08
CA PRO A 21 -28.00 -5.31 -3.17
C PRO A 21 -29.35 -4.62 -2.96
N LEU A 22 -29.41 -3.65 -2.04
CA LEU A 22 -30.59 -2.81 -1.89
C LEU A 22 -30.64 -1.91 -3.15
N GLY A 23 -31.72 -2.02 -3.92
CA GLY A 23 -31.79 -1.52 -5.30
C GLY A 23 -31.39 -0.04 -5.47
N GLY A 24 -30.83 0.27 -6.64
CA GLY A 24 -30.37 1.59 -7.05
C GLY A 24 -29.47 1.47 -8.28
N ARG A 25 -29.42 2.50 -9.14
CA ARG A 25 -28.39 2.55 -10.20
C ARG A 25 -27.14 3.17 -9.59
N PRO A 26 -25.96 2.55 -9.70
CA PRO A 26 -24.75 3.17 -9.19
C PRO A 26 -24.49 4.50 -9.93
N HIS A 27 -24.25 5.55 -9.16
CA HIS A 27 -23.94 6.87 -9.71
C HIS A 27 -22.43 6.97 -9.90
N TYR A 28 -21.96 7.07 -11.14
CA TYR A 28 -20.55 7.34 -11.40
C TYR A 28 -20.25 8.82 -11.15
N PHE A 29 -19.14 9.10 -10.46
CA PHE A 29 -18.66 10.47 -10.22
C PHE A 29 -17.28 10.72 -10.82
N ILE A 30 -16.47 9.67 -10.96
CA ILE A 30 -15.22 9.60 -11.72
C ILE A 30 -15.32 8.34 -12.59
N PRO A 31 -14.76 8.30 -13.82
CA PRO A 31 -14.78 7.09 -14.65
C PRO A 31 -14.33 5.85 -13.87
N GLY A 32 -15.21 4.84 -13.79
CA GLY A 32 -14.94 3.58 -13.09
C GLY A 32 -15.22 3.57 -11.59
N ALA A 33 -15.44 4.71 -10.94
CA ALA A 33 -15.81 4.80 -9.52
C ALA A 33 -17.33 4.92 -9.34
N LEU A 34 -17.90 4.04 -8.52
CA LEU A 34 -19.29 4.00 -8.11
C LEU A 34 -19.47 4.79 -6.82
N ARG A 35 -20.49 5.64 -6.78
CA ARG A 35 -20.91 6.36 -5.58
C ARG A 35 -22.15 5.72 -4.97
N ASP A 36 -22.25 5.84 -3.64
CA ASP A 36 -23.45 5.56 -2.86
C ASP A 36 -24.01 4.14 -3.11
N VAL A 37 -23.13 3.15 -3.17
CA VAL A 37 -23.50 1.73 -3.32
C VAL A 37 -24.10 1.23 -2.01
N THR A 38 -25.41 1.02 -1.99
CA THR A 38 -26.12 0.59 -0.79
C THR A 38 -25.77 -0.85 -0.40
N PHE A 39 -25.31 -1.05 0.84
CA PHE A 39 -24.92 -2.36 1.36
C PHE A 39 -25.81 -2.89 2.50
N HIS A 40 -26.41 -2.02 3.31
CA HIS A 40 -27.29 -2.39 4.43
C HIS A 40 -28.09 -1.19 4.94
N ASP A 41 -29.39 -1.30 5.23
CA ASP A 41 -30.22 -0.31 5.95
C ASP A 41 -29.92 1.18 5.65
N GLN A 42 -29.86 1.55 4.36
CA GLN A 42 -29.52 2.90 3.84
C GLN A 42 -28.04 3.32 3.96
N LEU A 43 -27.19 2.52 4.59
CA LEU A 43 -25.74 2.70 4.55
C LEU A 43 -25.19 2.36 3.18
N THR A 44 -24.21 3.16 2.79
CA THR A 44 -23.64 3.16 1.45
C THR A 44 -22.12 3.15 1.54
N LEU A 45 -21.50 2.68 0.47
CA LEU A 45 -20.06 2.79 0.27
C LEU A 45 -19.78 3.38 -1.10
N ASP A 46 -18.66 4.07 -1.23
CA ASP A 46 -18.09 4.44 -2.52
C ASP A 46 -17.08 3.37 -2.92
N ALA A 47 -17.08 2.97 -4.19
CA ALA A 47 -16.29 1.83 -4.66
C ALA A 47 -15.58 2.13 -5.98
N TYR A 48 -14.35 1.67 -6.09
CA TYR A 48 -13.64 1.58 -7.35
C TYR A 48 -13.06 0.17 -7.50
N ALA A 49 -13.62 -0.58 -8.44
CA ALA A 49 -13.19 -1.92 -8.79
C ALA A 49 -13.27 -2.06 -10.31
N PRO A 50 -12.22 -1.64 -11.04
CA PRO A 50 -12.24 -1.63 -12.50
C PRO A 50 -12.32 -3.05 -13.08
N ALA A 51 -12.85 -3.14 -14.30
CA ALA A 51 -12.83 -4.37 -15.09
C ALA A 51 -11.39 -4.76 -15.45
N GLY A 52 -11.14 -6.05 -15.70
CA GLY A 52 -9.82 -6.60 -16.03
C GLY A 52 -9.40 -7.68 -15.04
N GLU A 53 -8.11 -7.76 -14.72
CA GLU A 53 -7.62 -8.68 -13.69
C GLU A 53 -8.16 -8.31 -12.30
N PRO A 54 -8.61 -9.28 -11.50
CA PRO A 54 -9.09 -9.02 -10.15
C PRO A 54 -8.00 -8.36 -9.29
N ARG A 55 -8.35 -7.28 -8.59
CA ARG A 55 -7.42 -6.53 -7.71
C ARG A 55 -7.60 -6.90 -6.24
N PRO A 56 -6.56 -6.87 -5.38
CA PRO A 56 -6.76 -6.89 -3.93
C PRO A 56 -7.62 -5.71 -3.48
N ALA A 57 -8.37 -5.88 -2.39
CA ALA A 57 -9.30 -4.87 -1.87
C ALA A 57 -8.68 -4.04 -0.73
N ALA A 58 -8.92 -2.74 -0.74
CA ALA A 58 -8.65 -1.83 0.37
C ALA A 58 -9.98 -1.29 0.90
N ILE A 59 -10.31 -1.57 2.16
CA ILE A 59 -11.50 -1.04 2.83
C ILE A 59 -11.07 0.13 3.70
N ILE A 60 -11.58 1.32 3.40
CA ILE A 60 -11.24 2.57 4.06
C ILE A 60 -12.33 2.91 5.07
N ILE A 61 -11.92 3.14 6.32
CA ILE A 61 -12.75 3.43 7.47
C ILE A 61 -12.34 4.81 7.98
N HIS A 62 -13.14 5.82 7.68
CA HIS A 62 -12.87 7.20 8.08
C HIS A 62 -12.97 7.40 9.60
N GLY A 63 -12.37 8.46 10.12
CA GLY A 63 -12.47 8.88 11.52
C GLY A 63 -13.80 9.52 11.90
N SER A 64 -13.88 9.97 13.15
CA SER A 64 -15.12 10.48 13.76
C SER A 64 -15.64 11.79 13.13
N GLN A 65 -14.74 12.59 12.55
CA GLN A 65 -15.06 13.83 11.85
C GLN A 65 -15.15 13.65 10.32
N GLY A 66 -14.85 12.44 9.84
CA GLY A 66 -14.85 12.09 8.43
C GLY A 66 -16.20 11.55 7.94
N THR A 67 -16.24 11.28 6.65
CA THR A 67 -17.31 10.54 5.95
C THR A 67 -16.63 9.63 4.94
N LYS A 68 -17.38 8.78 4.23
CA LYS A 68 -16.80 8.01 3.12
C LYS A 68 -16.16 8.86 1.99
N SER A 69 -16.39 10.18 1.97
CA SER A 69 -15.89 11.10 0.93
C SER A 69 -14.88 12.13 1.43
N THR A 70 -14.87 12.43 2.73
CA THR A 70 -14.00 13.45 3.33
C THR A 70 -12.79 12.79 4.00
N HIS A 71 -11.67 13.51 4.03
CA HIS A 71 -10.43 13.15 4.71
C HIS A 71 -9.68 11.90 4.19
N VAL A 72 -10.27 11.16 3.25
CA VAL A 72 -9.67 9.93 2.69
C VAL A 72 -9.29 10.04 1.21
N THR A 73 -9.57 11.17 0.57
CA THR A 73 -9.33 11.38 -0.87
C THR A 73 -7.85 11.25 -1.25
N GLN A 74 -6.94 11.61 -0.34
CA GLN A 74 -5.49 11.48 -0.54
C GLN A 74 -5.04 10.02 -0.72
N LEU A 75 -5.85 9.03 -0.30
CA LEU A 75 -5.55 7.61 -0.41
C LEU A 75 -5.90 7.03 -1.79
N PHE A 76 -6.89 7.59 -2.49
CA PHE A 76 -7.43 6.95 -3.70
C PHE A 76 -6.37 6.82 -4.80
N GLU A 77 -5.56 7.86 -5.02
CA GLU A 77 -4.45 7.81 -5.98
C GLU A 77 -3.40 6.78 -5.57
N VAL A 78 -3.02 6.74 -4.29
CA VAL A 78 -2.03 5.81 -3.75
C VAL A 78 -2.50 4.36 -3.94
N LEU A 79 -3.77 4.08 -3.67
CA LEU A 79 -4.37 2.75 -3.81
C LEU A 79 -4.46 2.30 -5.27
N ASP A 80 -4.85 3.20 -6.18
CA ASP A 80 -4.87 2.86 -7.60
C ASP A 80 -3.45 2.62 -8.14
N ARG A 81 -2.48 3.48 -7.77
CA ARG A 81 -1.05 3.24 -8.07
C ARG A 81 -0.58 1.89 -7.50
N ALA A 82 -0.96 1.54 -6.28
CA ALA A 82 -0.61 0.26 -5.66
C ALA A 82 -1.31 -0.95 -6.32
N GLY A 83 -2.28 -0.74 -7.21
CA GLY A 83 -3.00 -1.80 -7.92
C GLY A 83 -4.18 -2.37 -7.13
N PHE A 84 -4.76 -1.59 -6.20
CA PHE A 84 -5.89 -2.01 -5.38
C PHE A 84 -7.22 -1.55 -5.98
N ALA A 85 -8.26 -2.34 -5.72
CA ALA A 85 -9.63 -1.84 -5.69
C ALA A 85 -9.86 -1.21 -4.31
N TRP A 86 -10.56 -0.09 -4.24
CA TRP A 86 -10.82 0.60 -2.97
C TRP A 86 -12.30 0.76 -2.71
N PHE A 87 -12.65 0.73 -1.42
CA PHE A 87 -14.02 0.83 -0.92
C PHE A 87 -14.02 1.71 0.32
N SER A 88 -14.69 2.86 0.25
CA SER A 88 -14.81 3.79 1.38
C SER A 88 -16.20 3.67 1.99
N VAL A 89 -16.28 3.28 3.26
CA VAL A 89 -17.54 2.83 3.87
C VAL A 89 -18.14 3.88 4.79
N GLU A 90 -19.45 4.09 4.68
CA GLU A 90 -20.23 4.81 5.69
C GLU A 90 -20.64 3.83 6.80
N TYR A 91 -20.55 4.24 8.07
CA TYR A 91 -20.85 3.35 9.18
C TYR A 91 -21.32 4.12 10.42
N ARG A 92 -22.07 3.44 11.30
CA ARG A 92 -22.45 3.97 12.62
C ARG A 92 -21.81 3.18 13.75
N SER A 93 -21.37 1.95 13.47
CA SER A 93 -20.70 1.06 14.43
C SER A 93 -19.69 0.12 13.74
N SER A 94 -18.89 -0.60 14.53
CA SER A 94 -17.98 -1.63 14.03
C SER A 94 -18.72 -2.78 13.33
N GLU A 95 -19.96 -3.07 13.72
CA GLU A 95 -20.80 -4.09 13.10
C GLU A 95 -21.22 -3.69 11.69
N ASP A 96 -21.53 -2.39 11.47
CA ASP A 96 -21.81 -1.87 10.13
C ASP A 96 -20.59 -2.04 9.20
N VAL A 97 -19.37 -1.79 9.72
CA VAL A 97 -18.12 -2.01 8.96
C VAL A 97 -17.92 -3.49 8.64
N ALA A 98 -18.18 -4.39 9.60
CA ALA A 98 -18.11 -5.83 9.37
C ALA A 98 -19.11 -6.29 8.28
N GLU A 99 -20.32 -5.73 8.28
CA GLU A 99 -21.33 -5.99 7.25
C GLU A 99 -20.92 -5.43 5.88
N ALA A 100 -20.30 -4.24 5.83
CA ALA A 100 -19.73 -3.69 4.60
C ALA A 100 -18.62 -4.59 4.03
N ILE A 101 -17.72 -5.11 4.89
CA ILE A 101 -16.68 -6.06 4.48
C ILE A 101 -17.30 -7.34 3.91
N ARG A 102 -18.32 -7.89 4.58
CA ARG A 102 -19.07 -9.06 4.08
C ARG A 102 -19.74 -8.77 2.74
N TYR A 103 -20.29 -7.56 2.58
CA TYR A 103 -20.88 -7.11 1.34
C TYR A 103 -19.83 -7.03 0.23
N VAL A 104 -18.68 -6.40 0.45
CA VAL A 104 -17.61 -6.26 -0.56
C VAL A 104 -17.03 -7.62 -0.97
N ARG A 105 -16.81 -8.52 0.00
CA ARG A 105 -16.25 -9.87 -0.24
C ARG A 105 -17.23 -10.87 -0.84
N CYS A 106 -18.49 -10.49 -1.04
CA CYS A 106 -19.46 -11.36 -1.68
C CYS A 106 -18.97 -11.76 -3.10
N PRO A 107 -18.87 -13.07 -3.41
CA PRO A 107 -18.43 -13.53 -4.72
C PRO A 107 -19.25 -12.95 -5.87
N GLY A 108 -18.55 -12.51 -6.93
CA GLY A 108 -19.17 -11.98 -8.15
C GLY A 108 -19.70 -10.55 -8.05
N ARG A 109 -19.56 -9.89 -6.88
CA ARG A 109 -20.03 -8.51 -6.71
C ARG A 109 -19.06 -7.48 -7.27
N PHE A 110 -17.78 -7.63 -6.93
CA PHE A 110 -16.70 -6.77 -7.40
C PHE A 110 -15.59 -7.63 -7.98
N ASN A 111 -14.85 -7.07 -8.94
CA ASN A 111 -13.72 -7.73 -9.57
C ASN A 111 -12.47 -7.68 -8.66
N ILE A 112 -12.51 -8.44 -7.57
CA ILE A 112 -11.48 -8.42 -6.52
C ILE A 112 -10.96 -9.82 -6.18
N THR A 113 -9.73 -9.87 -5.67
CA THR A 113 -9.17 -11.08 -5.05
C THR A 113 -9.67 -11.22 -3.60
N PRO A 114 -9.47 -12.39 -2.94
CA PRO A 114 -9.76 -12.54 -1.52
C PRO A 114 -8.87 -11.70 -0.60
N GLU A 115 -7.74 -11.18 -1.09
CA GLU A 115 -6.86 -10.35 -0.27
C GLU A 115 -7.51 -9.02 0.06
N THR A 116 -7.53 -8.66 1.35
CA THR A 116 -8.10 -7.39 1.80
C THR A 116 -7.20 -6.73 2.83
N VAL A 117 -6.94 -5.44 2.64
CA VAL A 117 -6.30 -4.56 3.62
C VAL A 117 -7.38 -3.65 4.21
N LEU A 118 -7.30 -3.41 5.52
CA LEU A 118 -8.11 -2.38 6.19
C LEU A 118 -7.27 -1.12 6.34
N ILE A 119 -7.86 0.04 6.06
CA ILE A 119 -7.22 1.34 6.22
C ILE A 119 -8.11 2.18 7.12
N GLY A 120 -7.60 2.60 8.27
CA GLY A 120 -8.36 3.39 9.22
C GLY A 120 -7.70 4.72 9.54
N GLU A 121 -8.50 5.76 9.70
CA GLU A 121 -8.05 7.11 10.08
C GLU A 121 -8.72 7.52 11.40
N ASP A 122 -8.01 8.24 12.28
CA ASP A 122 -8.49 8.68 13.61
C ASP A 122 -9.15 7.52 14.40
N THR A 123 -10.44 7.57 14.71
CA THR A 123 -11.16 6.50 15.43
C THR A 123 -11.43 5.27 14.56
N GLY A 124 -11.50 5.45 13.24
CA GLY A 124 -11.60 4.37 12.25
C GLY A 124 -10.38 3.46 12.27
N ALA A 125 -9.20 3.97 12.66
CA ALA A 125 -8.00 3.18 12.91
C ALA A 125 -8.23 2.11 13.99
N GLY A 126 -8.87 2.48 15.10
CA GLY A 126 -9.21 1.55 16.18
C GLY A 126 -10.18 0.44 15.75
N ILE A 127 -11.16 0.78 14.91
CA ILE A 127 -12.10 -0.19 14.33
C ILE A 127 -11.38 -1.15 13.39
N ALA A 128 -10.55 -0.63 12.47
CA ALA A 128 -9.79 -1.43 11.51
C ALA A 128 -8.89 -2.45 12.24
N LEU A 129 -8.17 -1.95 13.24
CA LEU A 129 -7.32 -2.72 14.12
C LEU A 129 -8.12 -3.81 14.86
N SER A 130 -9.24 -3.47 15.50
CA SER A 130 -10.08 -4.44 16.22
C SER A 130 -10.67 -5.52 15.31
N LEU A 131 -11.07 -5.17 14.09
CA LEU A 131 -11.59 -6.15 13.13
C LEU A 131 -10.49 -7.10 12.66
N ALA A 132 -9.28 -6.59 12.42
CA ALA A 132 -8.14 -7.39 12.00
C ALA A 132 -7.67 -8.40 13.06
N ALA A 133 -7.90 -8.12 14.34
CA ALA A 133 -7.62 -9.06 15.43
C ALA A 133 -8.39 -10.39 15.28
N HIS A 134 -9.53 -10.39 14.58
CA HIS A 134 -10.30 -11.60 14.29
C HIS A 134 -9.80 -12.40 13.08
N GLY A 135 -8.70 -11.95 12.45
CA GLY A 135 -8.07 -12.64 11.32
C GLY A 135 -8.79 -12.43 9.97
N GLY A 136 -8.24 -13.05 8.93
CA GLY A 136 -8.81 -12.97 7.58
C GLY A 136 -8.52 -11.66 6.84
N PHE A 137 -7.53 -10.88 7.26
CA PHE A 137 -7.05 -9.68 6.57
C PHE A 137 -5.56 -9.78 6.28
N ARG A 138 -5.15 -9.24 5.14
CA ARG A 138 -3.75 -9.18 4.71
C ARG A 138 -2.94 -8.25 5.59
N GLY A 139 -3.54 -7.13 6.02
CA GLY A 139 -2.88 -6.15 6.85
C GLY A 139 -3.79 -4.97 7.19
N VAL A 140 -3.30 -4.10 8.08
CA VAL A 140 -3.98 -2.89 8.51
C VAL A 140 -3.03 -1.70 8.34
N VAL A 141 -3.55 -0.61 7.77
CA VAL A 141 -2.86 0.68 7.70
C VAL A 141 -3.62 1.68 8.55
N THR A 142 -2.92 2.48 9.35
CA THR A 142 -3.56 3.54 10.14
C THR A 142 -2.94 4.90 9.89
N PHE A 143 -3.76 5.95 9.92
CA PHE A 143 -3.34 7.36 9.88
C PHE A 143 -3.88 8.09 11.12
N GLY A 144 -3.00 8.74 11.88
CA GLY A 144 -3.41 9.58 13.02
C GLY A 144 -4.24 8.83 14.07
N ALA A 145 -3.92 7.56 14.34
CA ALA A 145 -4.80 6.64 15.06
C ALA A 145 -5.15 7.13 16.48
N LYS A 146 -6.45 7.21 16.79
CA LYS A 146 -6.95 7.53 18.13
C LYS A 146 -7.36 6.26 18.88
N LEU A 147 -6.40 5.63 19.54
CA LEU A 147 -6.56 4.31 20.17
C LEU A 147 -7.43 4.31 21.45
N GLY A 148 -7.69 5.48 22.06
CA GLY A 148 -8.29 5.61 23.40
C GLY A 148 -9.78 6.00 23.47
N ASP A 149 -10.47 6.26 22.36
CA ASP A 149 -11.85 6.81 22.36
C ASP A 149 -12.91 5.83 21.84
N THR A 150 -12.58 4.54 21.73
CA THR A 150 -13.60 3.50 21.53
C THR A 150 -14.40 3.37 22.84
N GLY A 151 -15.47 4.16 22.95
CA GLY A 151 -16.29 4.28 24.14
C GLY A 151 -16.55 2.95 24.86
N ARG A 152 -16.31 2.94 26.17
CA ARG A 152 -16.84 1.94 27.12
C ARG A 152 -16.69 0.47 26.71
N SER A 153 -15.51 0.06 26.27
CA SER A 153 -15.13 -1.35 26.41
C SER A 153 -13.68 -1.52 26.86
N GLN A 154 -13.43 -1.23 28.15
CA GLN A 154 -12.22 -1.64 28.89
C GLN A 154 -11.94 -3.17 28.84
N GLY A 155 -12.75 -3.96 28.12
CA GLY A 155 -12.53 -5.38 27.87
C GLY A 155 -11.94 -5.74 26.50
N LYS A 156 -11.69 -4.79 25.59
CA LYS A 156 -11.23 -5.09 24.21
C LYS A 156 -9.85 -4.55 23.83
N GLU A 157 -9.24 -3.66 24.62
CA GLU A 157 -7.83 -3.25 24.42
C GLU A 157 -6.84 -4.43 24.46
N ASN A 158 -7.23 -5.54 25.12
CA ASN A 158 -6.43 -6.77 25.17
C ASN A 158 -6.58 -7.67 23.93
N ALA A 159 -7.52 -7.40 23.02
CA ALA A 159 -7.78 -8.28 21.88
C ALA A 159 -6.71 -8.20 20.77
N MET A 160 -5.90 -7.12 20.71
CA MET A 160 -4.77 -7.06 19.77
C MET A 160 -3.54 -7.81 20.25
N LYS A 161 -3.42 -8.02 21.58
CA LYS A 161 -2.23 -8.60 22.19
C LYS A 161 -2.12 -10.10 21.95
N ASP A 162 -3.24 -10.76 21.64
CA ASP A 162 -3.29 -12.20 21.36
C ASP A 162 -3.91 -12.46 19.98
N GLY A 163 -3.07 -12.84 19.00
CA GLY A 163 -3.52 -13.66 17.87
C GLY A 163 -3.72 -13.01 16.50
N THR A 164 -3.41 -11.72 16.31
CA THR A 164 -3.43 -11.15 14.95
C THR A 164 -2.20 -11.59 14.14
N THR A 165 -2.44 -12.12 12.94
CA THR A 165 -1.40 -12.45 11.94
C THR A 165 -1.23 -11.35 10.89
N ALA A 166 -2.09 -10.32 10.92
CA ALA A 166 -2.08 -9.23 9.95
C ALA A 166 -0.86 -8.33 10.18
N ALA A 167 -0.15 -7.97 9.11
CA ALA A 167 0.87 -6.94 9.16
C ALA A 167 0.20 -5.58 9.43
N VAL A 168 0.85 -4.72 10.21
CA VAL A 168 0.32 -3.42 10.61
C VAL A 168 1.30 -2.32 10.21
N LEU A 169 0.79 -1.26 9.60
CA LEU A 169 1.54 -0.08 9.20
C LEU A 169 0.87 1.16 9.80
N MET A 170 1.59 1.95 10.58
CA MET A 170 1.03 3.11 11.28
C MET A 170 1.75 4.39 10.89
N PHE A 171 1.04 5.33 10.27
CA PHE A 171 1.50 6.69 10.03
C PHE A 171 0.91 7.63 11.07
N HIS A 172 1.73 8.47 11.70
CA HIS A 172 1.25 9.41 12.72
C HIS A 172 2.04 10.71 12.71
N GLY A 173 1.34 11.85 12.76
CA GLY A 173 1.97 13.17 12.81
C GLY A 173 2.70 13.43 14.13
N THR A 174 3.93 13.92 14.08
CA THR A 174 4.70 14.20 15.30
C THR A 174 4.26 15.47 16.03
N SER A 175 3.47 16.31 15.38
CA SER A 175 2.87 17.55 15.92
C SER A 175 1.37 17.40 16.14
N ASP A 176 0.87 16.17 16.27
CA ASP A 176 -0.49 15.86 16.68
C ASP A 176 -0.67 16.18 18.18
N GLU A 177 -1.42 17.25 18.47
CA GLU A 177 -1.75 17.69 19.83
C GLU A 177 -3.04 17.05 20.37
N GLU A 178 -3.85 16.42 19.51
CA GLU A 178 -5.12 15.79 19.88
C GLU A 178 -4.92 14.35 20.32
N SER A 179 -4.08 13.61 19.59
CA SER A 179 -3.68 12.23 19.88
C SER A 179 -2.17 12.08 19.75
N PRO A 180 -1.41 12.30 20.83
CA PRO A 180 0.05 12.26 20.76
C PRO A 180 0.61 10.93 20.22
N SER A 181 1.43 11.03 19.18
CA SER A 181 1.99 9.88 18.44
C SER A 181 2.77 8.86 19.29
N ALA A 182 3.31 9.29 20.44
CA ALA A 182 4.04 8.41 21.36
C ALA A 182 3.20 7.23 21.87
N ALA A 183 1.88 7.42 22.07
CA ALA A 183 0.99 6.34 22.48
C ALA A 183 0.81 5.30 21.36
N THR A 184 0.63 5.76 20.13
CA THR A 184 0.53 4.91 18.93
C THR A 184 1.83 4.15 18.66
N GLU A 185 2.98 4.81 18.80
CA GLU A 185 4.28 4.16 18.68
C GLU A 185 4.47 3.07 19.75
N ALA A 186 4.13 3.37 21.01
CA ALA A 186 4.20 2.42 22.10
C ALA A 186 3.26 1.22 21.90
N PHE A 187 2.08 1.45 21.32
CA PHE A 187 1.15 0.40 20.95
C PHE A 187 1.70 -0.46 19.80
N CYS A 188 2.24 0.15 18.75
CA CYS A 188 2.85 -0.57 17.62
C CYS A 188 3.97 -1.51 18.10
N LYS A 189 4.82 -1.08 19.05
CA LYS A 189 5.87 -1.90 19.67
C LYS A 189 5.35 -3.15 20.40
N GLN A 190 4.07 -3.21 20.75
CA GLN A 190 3.44 -4.36 21.40
C GLN A 190 2.90 -5.38 20.40
N LEU A 191 2.87 -5.07 19.09
CA LEU A 191 2.34 -5.93 18.05
C LEU A 191 3.46 -6.70 17.33
N PRO A 192 3.25 -7.97 16.95
CA PRO A 192 4.30 -8.83 16.38
C PRO A 192 4.79 -8.39 14.99
N HIS A 193 3.94 -7.73 14.20
CA HIS A 193 4.24 -7.34 12.82
C HIS A 193 3.82 -5.90 12.54
N CYS A 194 4.22 -4.96 13.39
CA CYS A 194 3.90 -3.55 13.22
C CYS A 194 5.10 -2.70 12.81
N THR A 195 4.90 -1.81 11.84
CA THR A 195 5.86 -0.77 11.46
C THR A 195 5.24 0.59 11.72
N PHE A 196 5.95 1.44 12.46
CA PHE A 196 5.54 2.81 12.77
C PHE A 196 6.35 3.81 11.97
N TYR A 197 5.67 4.76 11.34
CA TYR A 197 6.22 5.82 10.50
C TYR A 197 5.80 7.19 11.08
N PRO A 198 6.70 7.90 11.78
CA PRO A 198 6.44 9.25 12.22
C PRO A 198 6.48 10.23 11.03
N VAL A 199 5.47 11.08 10.92
CA VAL A 199 5.42 12.13 9.90
C VAL A 199 5.78 13.46 10.55
N ALA A 200 7.00 13.93 10.25
CA ALA A 200 7.59 15.08 10.94
C ALA A 200 6.76 16.37 10.73
N GLY A 201 6.43 17.03 11.84
CA GLY A 201 5.67 18.29 11.85
C GLY A 201 4.20 18.16 11.47
N ALA A 202 3.72 16.95 11.15
CA ALA A 202 2.33 16.76 10.75
C ALA A 202 1.40 16.82 11.95
N ILE A 203 0.25 17.45 11.75
CA ILE A 203 -0.81 17.62 12.74
C ILE A 203 -1.75 16.41 12.77
N HIS A 204 -2.77 16.41 13.63
CA HIS A 204 -3.75 15.31 13.74
C HIS A 204 -4.43 15.01 12.40
N ASN A 205 -4.97 16.06 11.78
CA ASN A 205 -5.78 15.98 10.57
C ASN A 205 -4.95 15.59 9.34
N PHE A 206 -4.96 14.30 9.03
CA PHE A 206 -4.26 13.70 7.90
C PHE A 206 -4.53 14.41 6.56
N GLU A 207 -5.76 14.87 6.36
CA GLU A 207 -6.17 15.56 5.14
C GLU A 207 -5.51 16.94 4.95
N ASN A 208 -4.95 17.50 6.02
CA ASN A 208 -4.29 18.80 6.05
C ASN A 208 -2.77 18.69 6.08
N TRP A 209 -2.19 17.49 5.97
CA TRP A 209 -0.75 17.32 5.87
C TRP A 209 -0.23 17.97 4.58
N HIS A 210 0.87 18.71 4.71
CA HIS A 210 1.42 19.51 3.62
C HIS A 210 2.15 18.64 2.59
N PRO A 211 2.33 19.12 1.33
CA PRO A 211 3.02 18.36 0.29
C PRO A 211 4.43 17.88 0.65
N ASP A 212 5.17 18.63 1.46
CA ASP A 212 6.49 18.26 2.00
C ASP A 212 6.43 17.17 3.07
N GLN A 213 5.23 16.77 3.49
CA GLN A 213 4.96 15.69 4.45
C GLN A 213 4.39 14.45 3.77
N TRP A 214 4.34 14.39 2.43
CA TRP A 214 3.67 13.30 1.69
C TRP A 214 4.56 12.11 1.35
N ASP A 215 5.76 12.01 1.91
CA ASP A 215 6.66 10.86 1.72
C ASP A 215 6.00 9.52 2.12
N TRP A 216 5.03 9.55 3.05
CA TRP A 216 4.22 8.39 3.43
C TRP A 216 3.52 7.70 2.24
N LYS A 217 3.27 8.41 1.13
CA LYS A 217 2.64 7.83 -0.07
C LYS A 217 3.51 6.74 -0.68
N GLU A 218 4.83 6.94 -0.70
CA GLU A 218 5.77 5.96 -1.25
C GLU A 218 5.90 4.76 -0.33
N ASP A 219 6.04 4.99 0.99
CA ASP A 219 6.08 3.93 1.99
C ASP A 219 4.79 3.09 1.99
N LEU A 220 3.62 3.73 1.91
CA LEU A 220 2.34 3.04 1.81
C LEU A 220 2.24 2.24 0.52
N THR A 221 2.64 2.82 -0.63
CA THR A 221 2.62 2.12 -1.92
C THR A 221 3.52 0.89 -1.90
N ALA A 222 4.73 1.01 -1.35
CA ALA A 222 5.67 -0.09 -1.20
C ALA A 222 5.06 -1.19 -0.34
N TRP A 223 4.56 -0.85 0.86
CA TRP A 223 3.96 -1.82 1.77
C TRP A 223 2.72 -2.52 1.19
N LEU A 224 1.84 -1.78 0.50
CA LEU A 224 0.65 -2.32 -0.18
C LEU A 224 1.02 -3.25 -1.34
N ARG A 225 2.13 -3.01 -2.01
CA ARG A 225 2.65 -3.95 -3.01
C ARG A 225 3.34 -5.15 -2.38
N ARG A 226 3.33 -5.26 -1.03
CA ARG A 226 4.11 -6.22 -0.23
C ARG A 226 5.61 -6.10 -0.50
N ASP A 227 5.97 -4.91 -0.97
CA ASP A 227 7.15 -4.65 -1.76
C ASP A 227 7.24 -5.67 -2.89
N ARG A 228 6.72 -5.35 -4.08
CA ARG A 228 7.16 -5.99 -5.34
C ARG A 228 8.62 -5.58 -5.53
N ARG A 229 9.48 -6.11 -4.65
CA ARG A 229 10.85 -5.68 -4.43
C ARG A 229 11.51 -5.70 -5.78
N GLY A 230 11.98 -4.52 -6.11
CA GLY A 230 12.85 -4.39 -7.22
C GLY A 230 12.90 -2.99 -7.74
N LEU A 231 11.76 -2.32 -7.96
CA LEU A 231 11.75 -1.05 -8.67
C LEU A 231 12.12 0.15 -7.76
N TRP A 232 13.37 0.60 -7.83
CA TRP A 232 13.89 1.79 -7.17
C TRP A 232 13.97 2.91 -8.22
N ARG A 233 13.65 4.15 -7.85
CA ARG A 233 13.64 5.27 -8.79
C ARG A 233 14.56 6.39 -8.37
N ASP A 234 15.04 7.14 -9.36
CA ASP A 234 15.76 8.40 -9.18
C ASP A 234 16.95 8.34 -8.20
N ILE A 235 17.68 7.22 -8.21
CA ILE A 235 18.90 7.05 -7.42
C ILE A 235 19.99 7.94 -8.01
N ALA A 236 20.39 8.98 -7.28
CA ALA A 236 21.52 9.82 -7.66
C ALA A 236 22.85 9.06 -7.55
N TYR A 237 23.49 8.79 -8.68
CA TYR A 237 24.71 7.99 -8.74
C TYR A 237 25.98 8.81 -8.98
N ASN A 238 25.84 10.03 -9.50
CA ASN A 238 26.95 10.95 -9.73
C ASN A 238 26.46 12.41 -9.77
N ARG A 239 27.37 13.38 -9.54
CA ARG A 239 27.09 14.82 -9.62
C ARG A 239 28.15 15.64 -10.39
N PRO A 240 28.42 15.35 -11.66
CA PRO A 240 29.41 16.12 -12.44
C PRO A 240 28.96 17.58 -12.59
N GLY A 241 29.83 18.51 -12.20
CA GLY A 241 29.52 19.95 -12.27
C GLY A 241 28.30 20.39 -11.45
N GLY A 242 27.95 19.62 -10.41
CA GLY A 242 26.80 19.91 -9.54
C GLY A 242 25.45 19.42 -10.07
N ARG A 243 25.38 18.84 -11.27
CA ARG A 243 24.14 18.27 -11.84
C ARG A 243 24.02 16.80 -11.47
N GLU A 244 22.89 16.41 -10.88
CA GLU A 244 22.63 15.00 -10.57
C GLU A 244 22.43 14.17 -11.84
N LEU A 245 23.00 12.97 -11.82
CA LEU A 245 22.67 11.89 -12.75
C LEU A 245 21.98 10.79 -11.97
N LEU A 246 20.82 10.39 -12.47
CA LEU A 246 19.88 9.51 -11.79
C LEU A 246 19.82 8.14 -12.45
N MET A 247 19.41 7.12 -11.71
CA MET A 247 19.10 5.80 -12.25
C MET A 247 17.86 5.22 -11.58
N ASP A 248 17.14 4.38 -12.33
CA ASP A 248 16.10 3.50 -11.79
C ASP A 248 16.69 2.09 -11.74
N ALA A 249 16.33 1.29 -10.75
CA ALA A 249 16.76 -0.09 -10.61
C ALA A 249 15.57 -1.03 -10.50
N TYR A 250 15.68 -2.27 -11.00
CA TYR A 250 14.83 -3.39 -10.61
C TYR A 250 15.66 -4.50 -9.99
N ILE A 251 15.38 -4.91 -8.76
CA ILE A 251 16.03 -6.01 -8.02
C ILE A 251 15.03 -7.14 -7.75
N PRO A 252 15.04 -8.25 -8.52
CA PRO A 252 14.17 -9.40 -8.29
C PRO A 252 14.29 -9.98 -6.87
N GLU A 253 13.19 -10.51 -6.33
CA GLU A 253 13.21 -11.23 -5.05
C GLU A 253 13.81 -12.63 -5.23
N ASN A 254 15.07 -12.84 -4.82
CA ASN A 254 15.64 -14.15 -4.45
C ASN A 254 17.01 -13.98 -3.76
N ILE A 255 17.33 -14.86 -2.81
CA ILE A 255 18.55 -14.78 -1.98
C ILE A 255 19.73 -15.41 -2.74
N GLY A 256 20.60 -14.55 -3.27
CA GLY A 256 21.90 -14.88 -3.88
C GLY A 256 22.39 -13.69 -4.70
N PRO A 257 23.70 -13.55 -4.96
CA PRO A 257 24.19 -12.48 -5.83
C PRO A 257 23.53 -12.60 -7.21
N LEU A 258 22.84 -11.53 -7.62
CA LEU A 258 22.04 -11.50 -8.83
C LEU A 258 22.90 -11.00 -10.00
N PRO A 259 22.74 -11.56 -11.21
CA PRO A 259 23.38 -10.98 -12.37
C PRO A 259 22.79 -9.57 -12.64
N VAL A 260 23.68 -8.60 -12.83
CA VAL A 260 23.33 -7.18 -12.98
C VAL A 260 23.42 -6.74 -14.43
N VAL A 261 22.41 -5.99 -14.89
CA VAL A 261 22.38 -5.33 -16.20
C VAL A 261 22.35 -3.82 -16.01
N ILE A 262 23.32 -3.09 -16.59
CA ILE A 262 23.24 -1.63 -16.72
C ILE A 262 22.63 -1.32 -18.09
N ILE A 263 21.46 -0.68 -18.09
CA ILE A 263 20.74 -0.28 -19.29
C ILE A 263 21.13 1.16 -19.63
N ILE A 264 21.70 1.32 -20.83
CA ILE A 264 22.07 2.62 -21.40
C ILE A 264 21.09 2.89 -22.53
N HIS A 265 20.35 3.99 -22.45
CA HIS A 265 19.35 4.29 -23.45
C HIS A 265 19.94 4.68 -24.80
N GLY A 266 19.18 4.41 -25.87
CA GLY A 266 19.46 4.87 -27.23
C GLY A 266 19.22 6.37 -27.41
N GLY A 267 19.13 6.85 -28.65
CA GLY A 267 18.95 8.28 -28.94
C GLY A 267 20.26 8.99 -29.33
N GLY A 268 21.26 8.22 -29.78
CA GLY A 268 22.44 8.77 -30.46
C GLY A 268 23.33 9.67 -29.60
N TRP A 269 23.28 9.52 -28.27
CA TRP A 269 23.97 10.38 -27.30
C TRP A 269 23.42 11.81 -27.17
N GLU A 270 22.40 12.15 -27.94
CA GLU A 270 21.80 13.49 -28.05
C GLU A 270 20.44 13.58 -27.36
N ALA A 271 19.76 12.45 -27.15
CA ALA A 271 18.41 12.40 -26.63
C ALA A 271 18.13 11.14 -25.79
N GLY A 272 17.08 11.21 -24.97
CA GLY A 272 16.59 10.10 -24.15
C GLY A 272 16.80 10.31 -22.66
N ASN A 273 16.42 9.30 -21.88
CA ASN A 273 16.59 9.22 -20.43
C ASN A 273 16.46 7.76 -19.99
N LYS A 274 16.60 7.50 -18.69
CA LYS A 274 16.48 6.18 -18.05
C LYS A 274 15.18 5.42 -18.30
N VAL A 275 14.18 6.00 -18.96
CA VAL A 275 12.94 5.31 -19.37
C VAL A 275 12.81 5.22 -20.90
N THR A 276 13.21 6.28 -21.60
CA THR A 276 12.96 6.45 -23.05
C THR A 276 13.83 5.50 -23.88
N TYR A 277 13.25 4.91 -24.93
CA TYR A 277 13.91 3.96 -25.85
C TYR A 277 14.28 2.58 -25.26
N VAL A 278 14.08 2.35 -23.96
CA VAL A 278 14.53 1.12 -23.29
C VAL A 278 13.46 0.37 -22.52
N SER A 279 12.27 0.95 -22.34
CA SER A 279 11.19 0.33 -21.55
C SER A 279 10.84 -1.12 -21.95
N PRO A 280 10.85 -1.50 -23.26
CA PRO A 280 10.59 -2.89 -23.67
C PRO A 280 11.59 -3.93 -23.13
N LEU A 281 12.73 -3.50 -22.57
CA LEU A 281 13.72 -4.40 -21.97
C LEU A 281 13.42 -4.73 -20.50
N PHE A 282 12.63 -3.92 -19.80
CA PHE A 282 12.51 -3.98 -18.34
C PHE A 282 11.83 -5.26 -17.85
N GLU A 283 10.69 -5.62 -18.44
CA GLU A 283 9.93 -6.81 -18.06
C GLU A 283 10.66 -8.11 -18.42
N PRO A 284 11.18 -8.31 -19.65
CA PRO A 284 11.93 -9.53 -19.99
C PRO A 284 13.17 -9.75 -19.10
N LEU A 285 13.89 -8.69 -18.73
CA LEU A 285 15.05 -8.79 -17.83
C LEU A 285 14.63 -9.16 -16.39
N ALA A 286 13.55 -8.56 -15.90
CA ALA A 286 12.98 -8.87 -14.59
C ALA A 286 12.51 -10.33 -14.51
N GLU A 287 11.76 -10.80 -15.51
CA GLU A 287 11.29 -12.20 -15.58
C GLU A 287 12.44 -13.20 -15.71
N ALA A 288 13.52 -12.82 -16.37
CA ALA A 288 14.72 -13.63 -16.48
C ALA A 288 15.60 -13.64 -15.21
N GLY A 289 15.20 -12.92 -14.16
CA GLY A 289 15.89 -12.90 -12.87
C GLY A 289 17.14 -12.00 -12.83
N PHE A 290 17.27 -11.04 -13.75
CA PHE A 290 18.34 -10.04 -13.69
C PHE A 290 17.93 -8.86 -12.81
N ALA A 291 18.87 -8.41 -11.98
CA ALA A 291 18.80 -7.06 -11.46
C ALA A 291 19.16 -6.08 -12.59
N TRP A 292 18.32 -5.10 -12.89
CA TRP A 292 18.64 -4.09 -13.91
C TRP A 292 18.73 -2.69 -13.32
N PHE A 293 19.57 -1.84 -13.91
CA PHE A 293 19.72 -0.43 -13.56
C PHE A 293 19.71 0.40 -14.84
N SER A 294 18.70 1.24 -15.04
CA SER A 294 18.58 2.12 -16.20
C SER A 294 19.01 3.53 -15.83
N ILE A 295 19.93 4.12 -16.59
CA ILE A 295 20.67 5.31 -16.17
C ILE A 295 20.38 6.53 -17.05
N ASP A 296 20.36 7.71 -16.44
CA ASP A 296 20.54 8.99 -17.12
C ASP A 296 22.04 9.26 -17.29
N TYR A 297 22.46 9.87 -18.39
CA TYR A 297 23.83 10.36 -18.61
C TYR A 297 23.80 11.74 -19.28
N ARG A 298 24.91 12.51 -19.23
CA ARG A 298 24.95 13.83 -19.90
C ARG A 298 24.81 13.65 -21.41
N LEU A 299 24.09 14.55 -22.08
CA LEU A 299 23.82 14.47 -23.51
C LEU A 299 24.60 15.54 -24.27
N THR A 300 24.98 15.25 -25.51
CA THR A 300 25.45 16.26 -26.47
C THR A 300 24.31 17.25 -26.78
N PRO A 301 24.61 18.50 -27.19
CA PRO A 301 25.92 19.10 -27.39
C PRO A 301 26.55 19.65 -26.09
N TYR A 302 25.94 19.43 -24.92
CA TYR A 302 26.40 20.01 -23.65
C TYR A 302 27.66 19.34 -23.10
N VAL A 303 27.94 18.11 -23.52
CA VAL A 303 29.17 17.38 -23.26
C VAL A 303 29.63 16.66 -24.52
N HIS A 304 30.85 16.12 -24.50
CA HIS A 304 31.34 15.23 -25.54
C HIS A 304 31.28 13.76 -25.09
N ILE A 305 31.44 12.84 -26.04
CA ILE A 305 31.40 11.39 -25.80
C ILE A 305 32.29 10.93 -24.63
N PRO A 306 33.52 11.44 -24.43
CA PRO A 306 34.35 11.06 -23.29
C PRO A 306 33.65 11.22 -21.93
N GLU A 307 32.97 12.34 -21.70
CA GLU A 307 32.23 12.63 -20.48
C GLU A 307 30.99 11.74 -20.31
N GLN A 308 30.33 11.38 -21.41
CA GLN A 308 29.20 10.44 -21.39
C GLN A 308 29.65 9.04 -20.97
N LEU A 309 30.82 8.62 -21.47
CA LEU A 309 31.44 7.36 -21.06
C LEU A 309 31.92 7.41 -19.61
N GLU A 310 32.36 8.56 -19.10
CA GLU A 310 32.65 8.75 -17.68
C GLU A 310 31.40 8.60 -16.81
N ASP A 311 30.26 9.11 -17.25
CA ASP A 311 28.97 8.97 -16.56
C ASP A 311 28.55 7.49 -16.50
N VAL A 312 28.62 6.76 -17.61
CA VAL A 312 28.36 5.31 -17.66
C VAL A 312 29.28 4.55 -16.70
N ARG A 313 30.59 4.86 -16.70
CA ARG A 313 31.55 4.25 -15.77
C ARG A 313 31.25 4.62 -14.32
N ALA A 314 30.77 5.83 -14.05
CA ALA A 314 30.37 6.26 -12.72
C ALA A 314 29.14 5.47 -12.23
N ALA A 315 28.15 5.24 -13.08
CA ALA A 315 27.02 4.38 -12.76
C ALA A 315 27.47 2.95 -12.40
N ILE A 316 28.34 2.35 -13.22
CA ILE A 316 28.90 1.01 -12.94
C ILE A 316 29.66 1.00 -11.61
N ARG A 317 30.52 2.00 -11.34
CA ARG A 317 31.24 2.11 -10.07
C ARG A 317 30.28 2.26 -8.90
N TYR A 318 29.23 3.07 -9.04
CA TYR A 318 28.23 3.29 -8.02
C TYR A 318 27.51 1.99 -7.67
N VAL A 319 27.00 1.26 -8.66
CA VAL A 319 26.29 -0.01 -8.45
C VAL A 319 27.21 -1.03 -7.78
N ARG A 320 28.47 -1.15 -8.21
CA ARG A 320 29.46 -2.04 -7.58
C ARG A 320 29.79 -1.64 -6.14
N ALA A 321 29.92 -0.35 -5.85
CA ALA A 321 30.22 0.14 -4.50
C ALA A 321 29.05 -0.03 -3.53
N HIS A 322 27.83 -0.22 -4.05
CA HIS A 322 26.60 -0.39 -3.27
C HIS A 322 25.96 -1.77 -3.49
N ALA A 323 26.75 -2.78 -3.90
CA ALA A 323 26.24 -4.12 -4.15
C ALA A 323 25.50 -4.70 -2.92
N ASP A 324 26.06 -4.51 -1.72
CA ASP A 324 25.44 -4.92 -0.45
C ASP A 324 24.10 -4.22 -0.20
N ARG A 325 23.97 -2.94 -0.59
CA ARG A 325 22.72 -2.16 -0.45
C ARG A 325 21.62 -2.70 -1.37
N PHE A 326 22.00 -3.17 -2.55
CA PHE A 326 21.06 -3.69 -3.54
C PHE A 326 20.89 -5.22 -3.47
N HIS A 327 21.64 -5.89 -2.59
CA HIS A 327 21.63 -7.35 -2.44
C HIS A 327 21.94 -8.11 -3.77
N ILE A 328 22.92 -7.61 -4.53
CA ILE A 328 23.36 -8.15 -5.84
C ILE A 328 24.78 -8.69 -5.81
#